data_AF-A0A9P6ZHE9-F1
#
_entry.id   AF-A0A9P6ZHE9-F1
#
_cell.length_a   1.000
_cell.length_b   1.000
_cell.length_c   1.000
_cell.angle_alpha   90.00
_cell.angle_beta   90.00
_cell.angle_gamma   90.00
#
_symmetry.space_group_name_H-M   'P 1'
#
loop_
_entity.id
_entity.type
_entity.pdbx_description
1 polymer ?
#
loop_
_entity_poly.entity_id
_entity_poly.type
_entity_poly.pdbx_seq_one_letter_code
_entity_poly.pdbx_strand_id
1 'polypeptide(L)'
;KYLLTIVDALIDLYGQDIGVGYDVGCTFSKIVQDSPLLSTKAHDARIKFCINAFHGYAHNCLCQIQHHPLYLSGFGLEDLKTMERVFSASNAVSCTMRYTTQHHWTQGLNLHFQQWDDDNFFFPFHQLPVLVLNFSGNCLMNNYVQAWGLIDEYTDAVASLSSSLGVAEDDLERWIDEERQFLMDLKEELSDCVLACSYIQALIDQDNAQ
;
A
#
# COMPACT_ATOMS: atom_id res chain seq x y z
N LYS A 1 14.63 -12.50 4.27
CA LYS A 1 15.07 -13.62 3.42
C LYS A 1 13.95 -14.04 2.46
N TYR A 2 12.80 -14.53 2.94
CA TYR A 2 11.70 -14.97 2.06
C TYR A 2 11.16 -13.89 1.11
N LEU A 3 10.90 -12.66 1.59
CA LEU A 3 10.39 -11.58 0.75
C LEU A 3 11.35 -11.15 -0.37
N LEU A 4 12.67 -11.20 -0.13
CA LEU A 4 13.66 -10.91 -1.18
C LEU A 4 13.59 -11.95 -2.30
N THR A 5 13.47 -13.23 -1.93
CA THR A 5 13.30 -14.32 -2.91
C THR A 5 11.97 -14.22 -3.65
N ILE A 6 10.90 -13.78 -2.99
CA ILE A 6 9.62 -13.52 -3.65
C ILE A 6 9.78 -12.42 -4.69
N VAL A 7 10.40 -11.29 -4.35
CA VAL A 7 10.64 -10.20 -5.30
C VAL A 7 11.51 -10.67 -6.47
N ASP A 8 12.58 -11.42 -6.20
CA ASP A 8 13.46 -11.99 -7.22
C ASP A 8 12.69 -12.85 -8.22
N ALA A 9 11.81 -13.72 -7.71
CA ALA A 9 10.94 -14.58 -8.51
C ALA A 9 9.85 -13.80 -9.25
N LEU A 10 9.29 -12.74 -8.65
CA LEU A 10 8.32 -11.87 -9.32
C LEU A 10 8.95 -11.18 -10.53
N ILE A 11 10.19 -10.69 -10.40
CA ILE A 11 10.94 -10.09 -11.50
C ILE A 11 11.20 -11.12 -12.61
N ASP A 12 11.60 -12.35 -12.27
CA ASP A 12 11.81 -13.40 -13.26
C ASP A 12 10.53 -13.80 -14.00
N LEU A 13 9.38 -13.76 -13.31
CA LEU A 13 8.11 -14.22 -13.85
C LEU A 13 7.40 -13.14 -14.68
N TYR A 14 7.37 -11.90 -14.19
CA TYR A 14 6.57 -10.81 -14.77
C TYR A 14 7.42 -9.74 -15.46
N GLY A 15 8.74 -9.74 -15.28
CA GLY A 15 9.65 -8.81 -15.93
C GLY A 15 9.74 -7.46 -15.22
N GLN A 16 9.48 -6.39 -15.97
CA GLN A 16 9.71 -5.00 -15.54
C GLN A 16 8.40 -4.31 -15.11
N ASP A 17 8.53 -3.17 -14.43
CA ASP A 17 7.44 -2.29 -14.01
C ASP A 17 6.43 -2.95 -13.04
N ILE A 18 6.93 -3.82 -12.16
CA ILE A 18 6.11 -4.51 -11.17
C ILE A 18 5.87 -3.60 -9.95
N GLY A 19 4.60 -3.45 -9.55
CA GLY A 19 4.21 -2.83 -8.29
C GLY A 19 4.04 -3.88 -7.18
N VAL A 20 4.67 -3.67 -6.03
CA VAL A 20 4.58 -4.54 -4.85
C VAL A 20 3.99 -3.78 -3.67
N GLY A 21 2.77 -4.15 -3.29
CA GLY A 21 2.12 -3.68 -2.07
C GLY A 21 2.57 -4.50 -0.85
N TYR A 22 3.08 -3.82 0.18
CA TYR A 22 3.42 -4.47 1.44
C TYR A 22 3.31 -3.51 2.62
N ASP A 23 2.85 -4.00 3.77
CA ASP A 23 2.60 -3.18 4.97
C ASP A 23 3.80 -2.37 5.41
N VAL A 24 5.00 -2.96 5.28
CA VAL A 24 6.27 -2.29 5.57
C VAL A 24 7.06 -1.98 4.29
N GLY A 25 6.35 -1.76 3.18
CA GLY A 25 6.92 -1.48 1.85
C GLY A 25 7.92 -0.33 1.84
N CYS A 26 7.70 0.71 2.64
CA CYS A 26 8.59 1.87 2.78
C CYS A 26 9.97 1.53 3.38
N THR A 27 10.03 0.56 4.30
CA THR A 27 11.30 0.07 4.86
C THR A 27 11.87 -1.04 3.99
N PHE A 28 11.00 -1.89 3.43
CA PHE A 28 11.41 -3.01 2.61
C PHE A 28 12.03 -2.59 1.27
N SER A 29 11.57 -1.47 0.70
CA SER A 29 12.18 -0.87 -0.49
C SER A 29 13.68 -0.60 -0.28
N LYS A 30 14.04 -0.03 0.87
CA LYS A 30 15.45 0.21 1.25
C LYS A 30 16.22 -1.09 1.39
N ILE A 31 15.63 -2.09 2.03
CA ILE A 31 16.25 -3.42 2.18
C ILE A 31 16.55 -4.05 0.80
N VAL A 32 15.68 -3.87 -0.18
CA VAL A 32 15.90 -4.33 -1.57
C VAL A 32 17.01 -3.53 -2.24
N GLN A 33 17.01 -2.21 -2.10
CA GLN A 33 18.04 -1.31 -2.65
C GLN A 33 19.43 -1.56 -2.06
N ASP A 34 19.51 -1.89 -0.77
CA ASP A 34 20.76 -2.20 -0.08
C ASP A 34 21.21 -3.66 -0.29
N SER A 35 20.37 -4.50 -0.90
CA SER A 35 20.67 -5.91 -1.09
C SER A 35 21.71 -6.11 -2.19
N PRO A 36 22.89 -6.70 -1.91
CA PRO A 36 23.90 -6.94 -2.93
C PRO A 36 23.46 -7.97 -3.98
N LEU A 37 22.42 -8.77 -3.68
CA LEU A 37 21.91 -9.81 -4.57
C LEU A 37 20.80 -9.29 -5.50
N LEU A 38 20.02 -8.31 -5.05
CA LEU A 38 18.77 -7.94 -5.71
C LEU A 38 18.73 -6.49 -6.16
N SER A 39 19.57 -5.60 -5.62
CA SER A 39 19.53 -4.15 -5.90
C SER A 39 19.57 -3.84 -7.40
N THR A 40 20.59 -4.34 -8.11
CA THR A 40 20.74 -4.14 -9.56
C THR A 40 19.53 -4.68 -10.34
N LYS A 41 19.10 -5.91 -10.03
CA LYS A 41 17.99 -6.57 -10.72
C LYS A 41 16.67 -5.82 -10.49
N ALA A 42 16.41 -5.40 -9.25
CA ALA A 42 15.24 -4.63 -8.86
C ALA A 42 15.23 -3.24 -9.53
N HIS A 43 16.38 -2.57 -9.57
CA HIS A 43 16.56 -1.30 -10.25
C HIS A 43 16.30 -1.42 -11.75
N ASP A 44 16.93 -2.39 -12.43
CA ASP A 44 16.77 -2.60 -13.86
C ASP A 44 15.33 -3.02 -14.23
N ALA A 45 14.66 -3.75 -13.34
CA ALA A 45 13.26 -4.10 -13.45
C ALA A 45 12.30 -2.95 -13.11
N ARG A 46 12.79 -1.80 -12.62
CA ARG A 46 11.96 -0.65 -12.20
C ARG A 46 10.85 -1.03 -11.21
N ILE A 47 11.17 -1.93 -10.27
CA ILE A 47 10.20 -2.36 -9.28
C ILE A 47 9.77 -1.19 -8.38
N LYS A 48 8.46 -1.06 -8.14
CA LYS A 48 7.88 -0.04 -7.25
C LYS A 48 7.35 -0.71 -5.99
N PHE A 49 7.65 -0.12 -4.83
CA PHE A 49 7.08 -0.56 -3.57
C PHE A 49 6.05 0.45 -3.09
N CYS A 50 4.93 -0.07 -2.59
CA CYS A 50 3.83 0.71 -2.09
C CYS A 50 3.43 0.16 -0.72
N ILE A 51 3.00 1.04 0.18
CA ILE A 51 2.31 0.65 1.41
C ILE A 51 0.82 0.55 1.13
N ASN A 52 0.09 -0.25 1.88
CA ASN A 52 -1.36 -0.28 1.70
C ASN A 52 -2.00 1.05 2.16
N ALA A 53 -3.17 1.38 1.62
CA ALA A 53 -3.76 2.71 1.79
C ALA A 53 -4.02 3.04 3.27
N PHE A 54 -4.54 2.08 4.05
CA PHE A 54 -4.83 2.29 5.46
C PHE A 54 -3.57 2.50 6.32
N HIS A 55 -2.52 1.71 6.11
CA HIS A 55 -1.29 1.85 6.88
C HIS A 55 -0.57 3.14 6.50
N GLY A 56 -0.67 3.58 5.25
CA GLY A 56 -0.05 4.84 4.86
C GLY A 56 -0.50 6.00 5.73
N TYR A 57 -1.81 6.19 5.95
CA TYR A 57 -2.31 7.26 6.82
C TYR A 57 -1.86 7.16 8.28
N ALA A 58 -1.50 5.96 8.77
CA ALA A 58 -0.98 5.77 10.12
C ALA A 58 0.53 6.10 10.24
N HIS A 59 1.24 6.26 9.12
CA HIS A 59 2.63 6.68 9.09
C HIS A 59 2.75 8.22 9.09
N ASN A 60 3.99 8.72 9.15
CA ASN A 60 4.25 10.16 8.97
C ASN A 60 3.95 10.62 7.54
N CYS A 61 3.63 11.91 7.38
CA CYS A 61 3.26 12.50 6.09
C CYS A 61 4.32 12.27 4.99
N LEU A 62 5.61 12.39 5.33
CA LEU A 62 6.68 12.16 4.37
C LEU A 62 6.68 10.72 3.81
N CYS A 63 6.38 9.74 4.66
CA CYS A 63 6.25 8.35 4.24
C CYS A 63 5.02 8.15 3.34
N GLN A 64 3.92 8.85 3.61
CA GLN A 64 2.69 8.81 2.81
C GLN A 64 2.97 9.31 1.39
N ILE A 65 3.47 10.53 1.26
CA ILE A 65 3.77 11.16 -0.04
C ILE A 65 4.65 10.26 -0.91
N GLN A 66 5.59 9.54 -0.31
CA GLN A 66 6.54 8.71 -1.05
C GLN A 66 6.05 7.30 -1.40
N HIS A 67 5.10 6.73 -0.64
CA HIS A 67 4.81 5.30 -0.73
C HIS A 67 3.31 4.95 -0.76
N HIS A 68 2.42 5.91 -0.54
CA HIS A 68 0.97 5.66 -0.54
C HIS A 68 0.46 5.50 -1.98
N PRO A 69 -0.48 4.57 -2.25
CA PRO A 69 -0.91 4.24 -3.62
C PRO A 69 -1.51 5.44 -4.37
N LEU A 70 -2.20 6.34 -3.67
CA LEU A 70 -2.72 7.59 -4.26
C LEU A 70 -1.64 8.48 -4.90
N TYR A 71 -0.41 8.47 -4.38
CA TYR A 71 0.69 9.28 -4.90
C TYR A 71 1.59 8.50 -5.86
N LEU A 72 1.30 7.21 -6.10
CA LEU A 72 2.11 6.33 -6.94
C LEU A 72 1.35 5.87 -8.18
N SER A 73 1.84 6.25 -9.35
CA SER A 73 1.28 5.79 -10.62
C SER A 73 1.47 4.27 -10.80
N GLY A 74 0.40 3.60 -11.21
CA GLY A 74 0.39 2.17 -11.54
C GLY A 74 -0.40 1.28 -10.57
N PHE A 75 -0.85 1.82 -9.42
CA PHE A 75 -1.64 1.07 -8.44
C PHE A 75 -3.15 1.26 -8.59
N GLY A 76 -3.60 2.28 -9.33
CA GLY A 76 -5.02 2.54 -9.57
C GLY A 76 -5.78 2.85 -8.27
N LEU A 77 -6.99 2.29 -8.14
CA LEU A 77 -7.82 2.41 -6.93
C LEU A 77 -7.58 1.28 -5.92
N GLU A 78 -6.52 0.49 -6.08
CA GLU A 78 -6.21 -0.59 -5.15
C GLU A 78 -5.80 -0.05 -3.77
N ASP A 79 -6.42 -0.59 -2.73
CA ASP A 79 -6.02 -0.33 -1.35
C ASP A 79 -4.91 -1.26 -0.86
N LEU A 80 -4.57 -2.28 -1.67
CA LEU A 80 -3.54 -3.29 -1.42
C LEU A 80 -3.80 -4.13 -0.15
N LYS A 81 -5.08 -4.31 0.22
CA LYS A 81 -5.51 -5.10 1.38
C LYS A 81 -6.03 -6.50 1.05
N THR A 82 -6.03 -6.89 -0.22
CA THR A 82 -6.57 -8.18 -0.70
C THR A 82 -6.02 -9.38 0.07
N MET A 83 -4.71 -9.41 0.33
CA MET A 83 -4.09 -10.50 1.07
C MET A 83 -4.58 -10.57 2.53
N GLU A 84 -4.75 -9.42 3.20
CA GLU A 84 -5.31 -9.38 4.56
C GLU A 84 -6.76 -9.87 4.58
N ARG A 85 -7.57 -9.53 3.57
CA ARG A 85 -8.96 -10.00 3.45
C ARG A 85 -9.02 -11.53 3.30
N VAL A 86 -8.16 -12.09 2.44
CA VAL A 86 -8.07 -13.55 2.22
C VAL A 86 -7.65 -14.27 3.50
N PHE A 87 -6.60 -13.80 4.18
CA PHE A 87 -6.18 -14.39 5.45
C PHE A 87 -7.23 -14.22 6.56
N SER A 88 -7.89 -13.06 6.61
CA SER A 88 -8.99 -12.82 7.56
C SER A 88 -10.13 -13.80 7.37
N ALA A 89 -10.53 -14.08 6.12
CA ALA A 89 -11.56 -15.08 5.81
C ALA A 89 -11.21 -16.47 6.37
N SER A 90 -9.94 -16.88 6.24
CA SER A 90 -9.46 -18.18 6.73
C SER A 90 -9.59 -18.36 8.24
N ASN A 91 -9.73 -17.27 9.02
CA ASN A 91 -9.95 -17.35 10.46
C ASN A 91 -11.24 -18.09 10.81
N ALA A 92 -12.24 -18.10 9.92
CA ALA A 92 -13.51 -18.80 10.11
C ALA A 92 -13.35 -20.31 10.38
N VAL A 93 -12.29 -20.92 9.82
CA VAL A 93 -12.01 -22.36 9.98
C VAL A 93 -10.77 -22.64 10.84
N SER A 94 -10.03 -21.61 11.24
CA SER A 94 -8.81 -21.74 12.04
C SER A 94 -9.02 -22.48 13.37
N CYS A 95 -10.13 -22.21 14.07
CA CYS A 95 -10.43 -22.80 15.36
C CYS A 95 -10.77 -24.30 15.25
N THR A 96 -11.53 -24.70 14.23
CA THR A 96 -11.96 -26.09 14.05
C THR A 96 -10.82 -26.99 13.59
N MET A 97 -9.82 -26.41 12.92
CA MET A 97 -8.72 -27.15 12.32
C MET A 97 -7.44 -27.16 13.16
N ARG A 98 -7.39 -26.37 14.25
CA ARG A 98 -6.21 -26.20 15.11
C ARG A 98 -5.58 -27.51 15.59
N TYR A 99 -6.40 -28.51 15.88
CA TYR A 99 -5.95 -29.81 16.43
C TYR A 99 -5.99 -30.94 15.40
N THR A 100 -6.18 -30.62 14.12
CA THR A 100 -6.23 -31.61 13.05
C THR A 100 -4.82 -31.96 12.56
N THR A 101 -4.66 -33.14 11.97
CA THR A 101 -3.42 -33.51 11.27
C THR A 101 -3.18 -32.56 10.09
N GLN A 102 -1.92 -32.39 9.65
CA GLN A 102 -1.57 -31.55 8.49
C GLN A 102 -2.41 -31.84 7.23
N HIS A 103 -2.74 -33.10 6.96
CA HIS A 103 -3.60 -33.48 5.83
C HIS A 103 -5.01 -32.86 5.94
N HIS A 104 -5.69 -33.11 7.06
CA HIS A 104 -7.02 -32.53 7.33
C HIS A 104 -6.99 -31.00 7.45
N TRP A 105 -5.90 -30.42 7.94
CA TRP A 105 -5.71 -28.97 7.95
C TRP A 105 -5.62 -28.41 6.53
N THR A 106 -4.90 -29.08 5.63
CA THR A 106 -4.85 -28.65 4.23
C THR A 106 -6.21 -28.82 3.55
N GLN A 107 -6.88 -29.94 3.81
CA GLN A 107 -8.20 -30.24 3.26
C GLN A 107 -9.25 -29.22 3.71
N GLY A 108 -9.29 -28.84 4.99
CA GLY A 108 -10.26 -27.89 5.52
C GLY A 108 -10.06 -26.47 4.98
N LEU A 109 -8.81 -26.04 4.77
CA LEU A 109 -8.52 -24.74 4.16
C LEU A 109 -8.91 -24.72 2.69
N ASN A 110 -8.63 -25.80 1.98
CA ASN A 110 -9.04 -25.95 0.59
C ASN A 110 -10.58 -25.90 0.45
N LEU A 111 -11.30 -26.64 1.30
CA LEU A 111 -12.77 -26.60 1.32
C LEU A 111 -13.31 -25.21 1.68
N HIS A 112 -12.68 -24.53 2.63
CA HIS A 112 -13.05 -23.16 3.00
C HIS A 112 -12.92 -22.20 1.81
N PHE A 113 -11.79 -22.21 1.11
CA PHE A 113 -11.60 -21.31 -0.03
C PHE A 113 -12.45 -21.69 -1.25
N GLN A 114 -12.77 -22.97 -1.43
CA GLN A 114 -13.76 -23.40 -2.44
C GLN A 114 -15.14 -22.78 -2.16
N GLN A 115 -15.62 -22.89 -0.91
CA GLN A 115 -16.89 -22.29 -0.53
C GLN A 115 -16.84 -20.76 -0.58
N TRP A 116 -15.75 -20.16 -0.11
CA TRP A 116 -15.58 -18.71 -0.13
C TRP A 116 -15.61 -18.15 -1.54
N ASP A 117 -15.01 -18.84 -2.51
CA ASP A 117 -15.12 -18.48 -3.92
C ASP A 117 -16.56 -18.57 -4.42
N ASP A 118 -17.26 -19.67 -4.13
CA ASP A 118 -18.66 -19.85 -4.51
C ASP A 118 -19.56 -18.73 -3.95
N ASP A 119 -19.31 -18.31 -2.71
CA ASP A 119 -20.07 -17.25 -2.02
C ASP A 119 -19.77 -15.84 -2.55
N ASN A 120 -18.53 -15.59 -3.01
CA ASN A 120 -18.11 -14.29 -3.56
C ASN A 120 -18.34 -14.20 -5.08
N PHE A 121 -18.92 -15.23 -5.70
CA PHE A 121 -19.30 -15.25 -7.11
C PHE A 121 -20.77 -14.89 -7.28
N PHE A 122 -21.06 -13.66 -7.73
CA PHE A 122 -22.39 -13.24 -8.16
C PHE A 122 -22.38 -12.77 -9.62
N PHE A 123 -21.92 -13.60 -10.55
CA PHE A 123 -22.21 -13.46 -11.98
C PHE A 123 -22.48 -14.84 -12.60
N PRO A 124 -23.49 -14.99 -13.47
CA PRO A 124 -23.92 -16.31 -13.99
C PRO A 124 -23.01 -16.87 -15.10
N PHE A 125 -21.76 -16.41 -15.22
CA PHE A 125 -20.80 -16.93 -16.20
C PHE A 125 -19.86 -17.94 -15.55
N HIS A 126 -20.32 -19.19 -15.56
CA HIS A 126 -19.63 -20.39 -15.10
C HIS A 126 -18.33 -20.71 -15.87
N GLN A 127 -17.43 -21.44 -15.18
CA GLN A 127 -16.37 -22.36 -15.69
C GLN A 127 -14.93 -21.87 -15.93
N LEU A 128 -14.28 -21.24 -14.93
CA LEU A 128 -12.81 -21.33 -14.84
C LEU A 128 -12.37 -21.82 -13.44
N PRO A 129 -11.61 -22.93 -13.35
CA PRO A 129 -11.15 -23.47 -12.08
C PRO A 129 -9.85 -22.75 -11.68
N VAL A 130 -9.95 -21.53 -11.15
CA VAL A 130 -8.81 -20.89 -10.48
C VAL A 130 -9.26 -20.22 -9.19
N LEU A 131 -8.99 -20.91 -8.09
CA LEU A 131 -9.48 -20.73 -6.72
C LEU A 131 -9.03 -19.43 -5.99
N VAL A 132 -8.43 -18.48 -6.73
CA VAL A 132 -7.86 -17.22 -6.19
C VAL A 132 -8.03 -16.05 -7.18
N LEU A 133 -8.34 -16.34 -8.46
CA LEU A 133 -8.53 -15.33 -9.50
C LEU A 133 -9.90 -14.64 -9.44
N ASN A 134 -10.90 -15.25 -8.81
CA ASN A 134 -12.28 -14.75 -8.89
C ASN A 134 -12.52 -13.55 -7.95
N PHE A 135 -12.02 -13.60 -6.71
CA PHE A 135 -12.08 -12.44 -5.80
C PHE A 135 -11.22 -11.27 -6.30
N SER A 136 -9.98 -11.55 -6.70
CA SER A 136 -9.08 -10.53 -7.26
C SER A 136 -9.64 -9.97 -8.58
N GLY A 137 -10.25 -10.81 -9.43
CA GLY A 137 -10.93 -10.39 -10.66
C GLY A 137 -12.12 -9.48 -10.40
N ASN A 138 -12.98 -9.80 -9.43
CA ASN A 138 -14.10 -8.94 -9.04
C ASN A 138 -13.60 -7.61 -8.46
N CYS A 139 -12.54 -7.63 -7.64
CA CYS A 139 -11.91 -6.41 -7.12
C CYS A 139 -11.40 -5.52 -8.26
N LEU A 140 -10.65 -6.09 -9.22
CA LEU A 140 -10.15 -5.37 -10.39
C LEU A 140 -11.27 -4.80 -11.26
N MET A 141 -12.32 -5.59 -11.52
CA MET A 141 -13.46 -5.14 -12.32
C MET A 141 -14.24 -4.03 -11.62
N ASN A 142 -14.49 -4.16 -10.32
CA ASN A 142 -15.16 -3.14 -9.52
C ASN A 142 -14.33 -1.85 -9.48
N ASN A 143 -13.01 -1.96 -9.29
CA ASN A 143 -12.09 -0.82 -9.32
C ASN A 143 -12.11 -0.15 -10.69
N TYR A 144 -12.15 -0.92 -11.78
CA TYR A 144 -12.26 -0.36 -13.14
C TYR A 144 -13.58 0.39 -13.36
N VAL A 145 -14.72 -0.23 -13.01
CA VAL A 145 -16.04 0.39 -13.13
C VAL A 145 -16.14 1.64 -12.26
N GLN A 146 -15.60 1.59 -11.04
CA GLN A 146 -15.54 2.73 -10.13
C GLN A 146 -14.67 3.85 -10.71
N ALA A 147 -13.47 3.54 -11.21
CA ALA A 147 -12.59 4.53 -11.83
C ALA A 147 -13.27 5.20 -13.03
N TRP A 148 -13.96 4.42 -13.88
CA TRP A 148 -14.71 4.96 -15.00
C TRP A 148 -15.84 5.89 -14.53
N GLY A 149 -16.62 5.50 -13.52
CA GLY A 149 -17.68 6.34 -12.96
C GLY A 149 -17.14 7.62 -12.32
N LEU A 150 -16.01 7.56 -11.61
CA LEU A 150 -15.35 8.74 -11.06
C LEU A 150 -14.89 9.70 -12.14
N ILE A 151 -14.32 9.20 -13.24
CA ILE A 151 -13.90 10.03 -14.36
C ILE A 151 -15.12 10.69 -15.01
N ASP A 152 -16.18 9.93 -15.29
CA ASP A 152 -17.40 10.45 -15.90
C ASP A 152 -18.07 11.52 -15.02
N GLU A 153 -18.18 11.28 -13.71
CA GLU A 153 -18.86 12.18 -12.78
C GLU A 153 -18.05 13.44 -12.44
N TYR A 154 -16.74 13.32 -12.25
CA TYR A 154 -15.94 14.41 -11.66
C TYR A 154 -15.11 15.21 -12.67
N THR A 155 -14.96 14.78 -13.92
CA THR A 155 -14.12 15.51 -14.90
C THR A 155 -14.55 16.96 -15.07
N ASP A 156 -15.85 17.22 -15.28
CA ASP A 156 -16.36 18.58 -15.48
C ASP A 156 -16.26 19.44 -14.21
N ALA A 157 -16.53 18.83 -13.05
CA ALA A 157 -16.43 19.51 -11.75
C ALA A 157 -14.99 19.92 -11.44
N VAL A 158 -14.03 19.02 -11.68
CA VAL A 158 -12.60 19.30 -11.52
C VAL A 158 -12.15 20.38 -12.50
N ALA A 159 -12.52 20.28 -13.78
CA ALA A 159 -12.18 21.30 -14.77
C ALA A 159 -12.72 22.70 -14.41
N SER A 160 -13.97 22.77 -13.95
CA SER A 160 -14.57 24.03 -13.47
C SER A 160 -13.84 24.58 -12.25
N LEU A 161 -13.50 23.71 -11.28
CA LEU A 161 -12.82 24.13 -10.06
C LEU A 161 -11.39 24.60 -10.35
N SER A 162 -10.64 23.84 -11.14
CA SER A 162 -9.29 24.19 -11.61
C SER A 162 -9.29 25.54 -12.33
N SER A 163 -10.27 25.78 -13.22
CA SER A 163 -10.41 27.07 -13.89
C SER A 163 -10.74 28.20 -12.92
N SER A 164 -11.57 27.96 -11.90
CA SER A 164 -11.96 28.98 -10.92
C SER A 164 -10.83 29.36 -9.96
N LEU A 165 -9.99 28.38 -9.60
CA LEU A 165 -8.85 28.56 -8.70
C LEU A 165 -7.57 28.97 -9.45
N GLY A 166 -7.56 28.86 -10.78
CA GLY A 166 -6.37 29.10 -11.59
C GLY A 166 -5.26 28.07 -11.35
N VAL A 167 -5.66 26.82 -11.07
CA VAL A 167 -4.76 25.69 -10.75
C VAL A 167 -4.66 24.78 -11.96
N ALA A 168 -3.44 24.51 -12.42
CA ALA A 168 -3.16 23.52 -13.46
C ALA A 168 -2.92 22.13 -12.85
N GLU A 169 -3.02 21.08 -13.66
CA GLU A 169 -2.67 19.72 -13.23
C GLU A 169 -1.20 19.61 -12.80
N ASP A 170 -0.30 20.26 -13.54
CA ASP A 170 1.13 20.38 -13.21
C ASP A 170 1.38 21.02 -11.83
N ASP A 171 0.48 21.90 -11.36
CA ASP A 171 0.58 22.48 -10.02
C ASP A 171 0.35 21.42 -8.94
N LEU A 172 -0.55 20.47 -9.17
CA LEU A 172 -0.85 19.40 -8.22
C LEU A 172 0.35 18.47 -8.05
N GLU A 173 0.99 18.07 -9.15
CA GLU A 173 2.22 17.26 -9.11
C GLU A 173 3.35 18.03 -8.42
N ARG A 174 3.51 19.32 -8.75
CA ARG A 174 4.51 20.18 -8.11
C ARG A 174 4.29 20.33 -6.60
N TRP A 175 3.05 20.47 -6.13
CA TRP A 175 2.76 20.61 -4.70
C TRP A 175 3.16 19.36 -3.90
N ILE A 176 3.03 18.16 -4.48
CA ILE A 176 3.48 16.92 -3.83
C ILE A 176 5.00 16.95 -3.62
N ASP A 177 5.75 17.41 -4.62
CA ASP A 177 7.21 17.55 -4.53
C ASP A 177 7.63 18.67 -3.56
N GLU A 178 6.93 19.80 -3.57
CA GLU A 178 7.15 20.92 -2.64
C GLU A 178 6.90 20.50 -1.18
N GLU A 179 5.79 19.79 -0.92
CA GLU A 179 5.48 19.26 0.39
C GLU A 179 6.53 18.23 0.84
N ARG A 180 6.96 17.34 -0.07
CA ARG A 180 8.04 16.39 0.19
C ARG A 180 9.33 17.10 0.59
N GLN A 181 9.73 18.15 -0.13
CA GLN A 181 10.95 18.90 0.17
C GLN A 181 10.82 19.64 1.51
N PHE A 182 9.71 20.33 1.73
CA PHE A 182 9.42 21.01 3.00
C PHE A 182 9.50 20.06 4.20
N LEU A 183 8.92 18.87 4.10
CA LEU A 183 8.96 17.86 5.17
C LEU A 183 10.34 17.21 5.34
N MET A 184 11.18 17.17 4.29
CA MET A 184 12.57 16.76 4.43
C MET A 184 13.40 17.80 5.18
N ASP A 185 13.21 19.07 4.87
CA ASP A 185 13.91 20.18 5.51
C ASP A 185 13.51 20.30 6.99
N LEU A 186 12.24 20.03 7.32
CA LEU A 186 11.73 20.03 8.69
C LEU A 186 12.27 18.90 9.58
N LYS A 187 12.91 17.86 9.01
CA LYS A 187 13.51 16.77 9.82
C LYS A 187 14.67 17.24 10.67
N GLU A 188 15.33 18.34 10.28
CA GLU A 188 16.23 19.04 11.17
C GLU A 188 15.38 19.97 12.04
N GLU A 189 15.27 19.66 13.33
CA GLU A 189 14.56 20.55 14.26
C GLU A 189 15.16 21.95 14.16
N LEU A 190 14.33 22.97 13.90
CA LEU A 190 14.80 24.35 13.89
C LEU A 190 15.53 24.61 15.21
N SER A 191 16.79 25.05 15.14
CA SER A 191 17.64 25.30 16.31
C SER A 191 16.92 26.12 17.38
N ASP A 192 16.08 27.05 16.94
CA ASP A 192 15.32 27.96 17.79
C ASP A 192 14.20 27.25 18.55
N CYS A 193 13.53 26.26 17.94
CA CYS A 193 12.52 25.44 18.62
C CYS A 193 13.16 24.51 19.64
N VAL A 194 14.30 23.87 19.30
CA VAL A 194 15.04 23.03 20.26
C VAL A 194 15.54 23.87 21.43
N LEU A 195 16.05 25.06 21.17
CA LEU A 195 16.52 25.99 22.20
C LEU A 195 15.36 26.47 23.09
N ALA A 196 14.20 26.79 22.51
CA ALA A 196 13.03 27.21 23.28
C ALA A 196 12.48 26.07 24.17
N CYS A 197 12.36 24.86 23.63
CA CYS A 197 11.92 23.69 24.39
C CYS A 197 12.92 23.31 25.49
N SER A 198 14.22 23.32 25.20
CA SER A 198 15.25 23.05 26.22
C SER A 198 15.34 24.13 27.28
N TYR A 199 15.13 25.41 26.92
CA TYR A 199 15.04 26.51 27.89
C TYR A 199 13.82 26.36 28.82
N ILE A 200 12.64 26.03 28.27
CA ILE A 200 11.45 25.76 29.08
C ILE A 200 11.68 24.57 30.00
N GLN A 201 12.29 23.48 29.50
CA GLN A 201 12.62 22.32 30.32
C GLN A 201 13.59 22.71 31.46
N ALA A 202 14.61 23.52 31.17
CA ALA A 202 15.55 24.00 32.20
C ALA A 202 14.87 24.87 33.26
N LEU A 203 13.88 25.69 32.90
CA LEU A 203 13.08 26.46 33.87
C LEU A 203 12.23 25.54 34.75
N ILE A 204 11.58 24.53 34.16
CA ILE A 204 10.79 23.54 34.92
C ILE A 204 11.69 22.77 35.90
N ASP A 205 12.87 22.36 35.46
CA ASP A 205 13.83 21.63 36.30
C ASP A 205 14.36 22.51 37.45
N GLN A 206 14.54 23.82 37.20
CA GLN A 206 14.93 24.78 38.23
C GLN A 206 13.84 24.98 39.29
N ASP A 207 12.57 25.12 38.88
CA ASP A 207 11.43 25.27 39.81
C ASP A 207 11.21 24.01 40.64
N ASN A 208 11.41 22.83 40.06
CA ASN A 208 11.28 21.54 40.77
C ASN A 208 12.43 21.27 41.76
N ALA A 209 13.55 21.98 41.65
CA ALA A 209 14.72 21.82 42.53
C ALA A 209 14.68 22.74 43.77
N GLN A 210 13.68 23.62 43.88
CA GLN A 210 13.42 24.48 45.05
C GLN A 210 12.43 23.85 46.02
#